data_AF-A0A521TIK3-F1
#
_entry.id   AF-A0A521TIK3-F1
#
_cell.length_a   1.000
_cell.length_b   1.000
_cell.length_c   1.000
_cell.angle_alpha   90.00
_cell.angle_beta   90.00
_cell.angle_gamma   90.00
#
_symmetry.space_group_name_H-M   'P 1'
#
loop_
_entity.id
_entity.type
_entity.pdbx_description
1 polymer ?
#
loop_
_entity_poly.entity_id
_entity_poly.type
_entity_poly.pdbx_seq_one_letter_code
_entity_poly.pdbx_strand_id
1 'polypeptide(L)'
;MATTKASGKARRVSTARAPATRAKATTTSRAKTPRVPAVLVNKAMLARYDALLKAFHEAQGTELGGWDAAYEALDSLLHSEPPLFIAGGYKTAKAFLAAVLPGVALSTVRDGVRVARHFNADDERKYGVRKLALLIDYLEAESGTELPRVRIDLAKTKIDVGEKRVLFTSLSFDEMRDVARKKKSAKGRAGTDAPGVLALRRVFGGSGLGNVAVQCRGERWSLGRIEERQFADLGAALTGYAKKLAKGKPG
;
A
#
# COMPACT_ATOMS: atom_id res chain seq x y z
N MET A 1 -41.25 -9.52 53.69
CA MET A 1 -40.31 -8.59 54.36
C MET A 1 -38.91 -9.12 54.11
N ALA A 2 -37.89 -8.43 53.62
CA ALA A 2 -37.66 -7.03 53.32
C ALA A 2 -36.82 -6.92 52.02
N THR A 3 -37.04 -5.87 51.26
CA THR A 3 -36.35 -5.45 50.04
C THR A 3 -35.16 -4.54 50.39
N THR A 4 -34.01 -4.70 49.72
CA THR A 4 -32.95 -3.68 49.75
C THR A 4 -32.42 -3.42 48.33
N LYS A 5 -32.84 -2.26 47.80
CA LYS A 5 -32.34 -1.60 46.60
C LYS A 5 -31.01 -0.91 46.91
N ALA A 6 -29.97 -1.13 46.10
CA ALA A 6 -28.79 -0.28 46.06
C ALA A 6 -28.87 0.64 44.82
N SER A 7 -29.15 1.91 45.08
CA SER A 7 -29.24 2.99 44.10
C SER A 7 -27.87 3.65 43.94
N GLY A 8 -27.18 3.37 42.83
CA GLY A 8 -25.90 3.97 42.47
C GLY A 8 -26.10 5.34 41.81
N LYS A 9 -25.85 6.41 42.56
CA LYS A 9 -25.99 7.81 42.13
C LYS A 9 -24.77 8.21 41.28
N ALA A 10 -24.92 8.15 39.95
CA ALA A 10 -23.89 8.62 39.01
C ALA A 10 -23.75 10.16 39.07
N ARG A 11 -22.57 10.61 39.47
CA ARG A 11 -22.16 12.02 39.58
C ARG A 11 -21.91 12.58 38.18
N ARG A 12 -22.87 13.34 37.64
CA ARG A 12 -22.70 14.12 36.40
C ARG A 12 -21.75 15.28 36.66
N VAL A 13 -20.56 15.24 36.07
CA VAL A 13 -19.65 16.39 35.98
C VAL A 13 -20.08 17.20 34.76
N SER A 14 -20.72 18.35 34.99
CA SER A 14 -21.07 19.31 33.95
C SER A 14 -19.85 20.17 33.62
N THR A 15 -19.14 19.87 32.54
CA THR A 15 -18.15 20.79 31.97
C THR A 15 -18.88 21.86 31.16
N ALA A 16 -18.69 23.11 31.59
CA ALA A 16 -19.23 24.29 30.92
C ALA A 16 -18.66 24.40 29.50
N ARG A 17 -19.57 24.46 28.52
CA ARG A 17 -19.28 24.57 27.09
C ARG A 17 -19.02 26.03 26.75
N ALA A 18 -17.79 26.35 26.35
CA ALA A 18 -17.40 27.67 25.87
C ALA A 18 -18.24 28.09 24.62
N PRO A 19 -18.52 29.39 24.45
CA PRO A 19 -19.28 29.89 23.31
C PRO A 19 -18.48 29.75 22.01
N ALA A 20 -19.10 29.11 21.01
CA ALA A 20 -18.52 28.93 19.69
C ALA A 20 -18.39 30.28 18.97
N THR A 21 -17.15 30.69 18.71
CA THR A 21 -16.83 31.79 17.81
C THR A 21 -17.19 31.39 16.38
N ARG A 22 -18.13 32.13 15.79
CA ARG A 22 -18.63 31.96 14.42
C ARG A 22 -17.50 32.26 13.43
N ALA A 23 -16.82 31.21 12.96
CA ALA A 23 -15.82 31.34 11.91
C ALA A 23 -16.48 31.88 10.63
N LYS A 24 -15.96 33.00 10.11
CA LYS A 24 -16.33 33.56 8.80
C LYS A 24 -16.00 32.52 7.73
N ALA A 25 -16.99 32.18 6.92
CA ALA A 25 -16.82 31.33 5.74
C ALA A 25 -15.90 32.03 4.73
N THR A 26 -14.63 31.65 4.71
CA THR A 26 -13.69 32.00 3.65
C THR A 26 -14.09 31.22 2.41
N THR A 27 -14.64 31.92 1.42
CA THR A 27 -14.90 31.41 0.08
C THR A 27 -13.58 30.98 -0.55
N THR A 28 -13.30 29.68 -0.52
CA THR A 28 -12.16 29.07 -1.19
C THR A 28 -12.36 29.19 -2.70
N SER A 29 -11.71 30.17 -3.31
CA SER A 29 -11.60 30.25 -4.77
C SER A 29 -10.95 28.96 -5.28
N ARG A 30 -11.67 28.20 -6.10
CA ARG A 30 -11.21 26.96 -6.73
C ARG A 30 -9.85 27.21 -7.40
N ALA A 31 -8.79 26.64 -6.86
CA ALA A 31 -7.43 26.84 -7.36
C ALA A 31 -7.37 26.48 -8.84
N LYS A 32 -6.92 27.42 -9.67
CA LYS A 32 -6.72 27.21 -11.10
C LYS A 32 -5.59 26.18 -11.27
N THR A 33 -5.93 24.97 -11.69
CA THR A 33 -4.94 23.91 -11.91
C THR A 33 -3.92 24.38 -12.95
N PRO A 34 -2.61 24.35 -12.65
CA PRO A 34 -1.60 24.79 -13.60
C PRO A 34 -1.62 23.87 -14.82
N ARG A 35 -1.83 24.43 -16.01
CA ARG A 35 -1.90 23.69 -17.27
C ARG A 35 -0.52 23.16 -17.68
N VAL A 36 -0.47 21.92 -18.17
CA VAL A 36 0.70 21.36 -18.87
C VAL A 36 0.89 22.15 -20.18
N PRO A 37 2.13 22.46 -20.61
CA PRO A 37 2.36 23.10 -21.91
C PRO A 37 1.74 22.28 -23.05
N ALA A 38 0.99 22.95 -23.93
CA ALA A 38 0.19 22.35 -25.00
C ALA A 38 1.01 21.53 -26.03
N VAL A 39 2.34 21.66 -26.00
CA VAL A 39 3.28 21.09 -26.97
C VAL A 39 3.35 19.55 -26.91
N LEU A 40 2.83 18.90 -25.85
CA LEU A 40 2.86 17.45 -25.68
C LEU A 40 1.55 16.72 -26.03
N VAL A 41 0.51 17.42 -26.48
CA VAL A 41 -0.82 16.83 -26.70
C VAL A 41 -1.19 16.90 -28.18
N ASN A 42 -1.24 15.75 -28.86
CA ASN A 42 -1.78 15.67 -30.22
C ASN A 42 -3.32 15.48 -30.19
N LYS A 43 -3.99 15.79 -31.32
CA LYS A 43 -5.46 15.67 -31.45
C LYS A 43 -5.96 14.23 -31.23
N ALA A 44 -5.19 13.22 -31.62
CA ALA A 44 -5.55 11.82 -31.46
C ALA A 44 -5.50 11.37 -29.98
N MET A 45 -4.54 11.85 -29.20
CA MET A 45 -4.47 11.60 -27.75
C MET A 45 -5.66 12.21 -27.03
N LEU A 46 -6.03 13.44 -27.38
CA LEU A 46 -7.21 14.09 -26.80
C LEU A 46 -8.49 13.30 -27.14
N ALA A 47 -8.66 12.88 -28.40
CA ALA A 47 -9.80 12.05 -28.80
C ALA A 47 -9.86 10.71 -28.05
N ARG A 48 -8.71 10.04 -27.85
CA ARG A 48 -8.62 8.80 -27.05
C ARG A 48 -8.96 9.06 -25.57
N TYR A 49 -8.46 10.15 -25.01
CA TYR A 49 -8.77 10.57 -23.65
C TYR A 49 -10.28 10.80 -23.47
N ASP A 50 -10.90 11.57 -24.36
CA ASP A 50 -12.33 11.89 -24.31
C ASP A 50 -13.19 10.62 -24.47
N ALA A 51 -12.80 9.72 -25.38
CA ALA A 51 -13.49 8.45 -25.58
C ALA A 51 -13.44 7.54 -24.34
N LEU A 52 -12.27 7.40 -23.71
CA LEU A 52 -12.12 6.60 -22.49
C LEU A 52 -12.83 7.24 -21.29
N LEU A 53 -12.80 8.57 -21.16
CA LEU A 53 -13.50 9.26 -20.08
C LEU A 53 -15.02 9.14 -20.25
N LYS A 54 -15.52 9.21 -21.48
CA LYS A 54 -16.92 8.93 -21.80
C LYS A 54 -17.29 7.50 -21.43
N ALA A 55 -16.51 6.50 -21.86
CA ALA A 55 -16.74 5.10 -21.54
C ALA A 55 -16.74 4.85 -20.02
N PHE A 56 -15.84 5.51 -19.29
CA PHE A 56 -15.82 5.48 -17.83
C PHE A 56 -17.12 6.00 -17.22
N HIS A 57 -17.61 7.16 -17.65
CA HIS A 57 -18.86 7.74 -17.13
C HIS A 57 -20.10 6.93 -17.49
N GLU A 58 -20.16 6.39 -18.72
CA GLU A 58 -21.24 5.48 -19.13
C GLU A 58 -21.26 4.23 -18.27
N ALA A 59 -20.09 3.63 -18.02
CA ALA A 59 -19.96 2.45 -17.18
C ALA A 59 -20.34 2.72 -15.70
N GLN A 60 -20.06 3.92 -15.17
CA GLN A 60 -20.52 4.29 -13.82
C GLN A 60 -22.04 4.37 -13.68
N GLY A 61 -22.77 4.61 -14.77
CA GLY A 61 -24.24 4.67 -14.77
C GLY A 61 -24.93 3.30 -14.74
N THR A 62 -24.19 2.22 -14.97
CA THR A 62 -24.75 0.86 -15.09
C THR A 62 -24.69 0.14 -13.74
N GLU A 63 -25.83 -0.08 -13.09
CA GLU A 63 -25.93 -0.46 -11.66
C GLU A 63 -25.14 -1.71 -11.21
N LEU A 64 -24.87 -2.68 -12.09
CA LEU A 64 -24.32 -3.98 -11.66
C LEU A 64 -23.15 -4.54 -12.51
N GLY A 65 -22.97 -4.08 -13.75
CA GLY A 65 -21.96 -4.64 -14.67
C GLY A 65 -20.86 -3.67 -15.07
N GLY A 66 -21.03 -2.37 -14.81
CA GLY A 66 -20.12 -1.35 -15.30
C GLY A 66 -18.82 -1.20 -14.52
N TRP A 67 -18.67 -1.91 -13.39
CA TRP A 67 -17.47 -1.78 -12.55
C TRP A 67 -16.18 -2.16 -13.30
N ASP A 68 -16.15 -3.32 -13.97
CA ASP A 68 -14.98 -3.79 -14.72
C ASP A 68 -14.62 -2.80 -15.83
N ALA A 69 -15.61 -2.45 -16.67
CA ALA A 69 -15.44 -1.48 -17.76
C ALA A 69 -14.98 -0.10 -17.28
N ALA A 70 -15.50 0.39 -16.15
CA ALA A 70 -15.08 1.67 -15.57
C ALA A 70 -13.60 1.63 -15.14
N TYR A 71 -13.19 0.58 -14.43
CA TYR A 71 -11.82 0.48 -13.95
C TYR A 71 -10.81 0.09 -15.04
N GLU A 72 -11.21 -0.64 -16.08
CA GLU A 72 -10.40 -0.88 -17.29
C GLU A 72 -10.19 0.42 -18.10
N ALA A 73 -11.22 1.26 -18.23
CA ALA A 73 -11.10 2.57 -18.86
C ALA A 73 -10.15 3.49 -18.07
N LEU A 74 -10.28 3.50 -16.74
CA LEU A 74 -9.34 4.21 -15.86
C LEU A 74 -7.92 3.66 -15.98
N ASP A 75 -7.74 2.34 -16.08
CA ASP A 75 -6.43 1.73 -16.25
C ASP A 75 -5.74 2.25 -17.52
N SER A 76 -6.50 2.28 -18.62
CA SER A 76 -6.04 2.78 -19.92
C SER A 76 -5.68 4.27 -19.88
N LEU A 77 -6.42 5.07 -19.11
CA LEU A 77 -6.13 6.50 -18.91
C LEU A 77 -4.86 6.73 -18.09
N LEU A 78 -4.59 5.88 -17.09
CA LEU A 78 -3.49 6.03 -16.14
C LEU A 78 -2.17 5.42 -16.63
N HIS A 79 -2.22 4.29 -17.33
CA HIS A 79 -1.04 3.47 -17.66
C HIS A 79 -0.80 3.34 -19.17
N SER A 80 -1.30 4.29 -19.96
CA SER A 80 -0.92 4.47 -21.36
C SER A 80 0.47 5.09 -21.47
N GLU A 81 1.15 4.85 -22.60
CA GLU A 81 2.42 5.50 -22.94
C GLU A 81 2.23 6.34 -24.22
N PRO A 82 2.27 7.68 -24.12
CA PRO A 82 2.29 8.51 -22.90
C PRO A 82 0.96 8.49 -22.13
N PRO A 83 0.94 8.82 -20.81
CA PRO A 83 -0.29 8.79 -20.01
C PRO A 83 -1.36 9.76 -20.52
N LEU A 84 -2.55 9.25 -20.80
CA LEU A 84 -3.62 10.02 -21.45
C LEU A 84 -4.23 11.12 -20.56
N PHE A 85 -4.11 11.04 -19.23
CA PHE A 85 -4.55 12.14 -18.35
C PHE A 85 -3.81 13.47 -18.63
N ILE A 86 -2.63 13.41 -19.26
CA ILE A 86 -1.88 14.60 -19.68
C ILE A 86 -2.63 15.33 -20.79
N ALA A 87 -3.31 14.59 -21.69
CA ALA A 87 -4.16 15.17 -22.73
C ALA A 87 -5.34 15.94 -22.15
N GLY A 88 -5.87 15.49 -21.00
CA GLY A 88 -6.87 16.21 -20.20
C GLY A 88 -6.33 17.43 -19.44
N GLY A 89 -5.03 17.76 -19.59
CA GLY A 89 -4.38 18.90 -18.95
C GLY A 89 -3.93 18.67 -17.51
N TYR A 90 -3.96 17.42 -17.02
CA TYR A 90 -3.54 17.09 -15.66
C TYR A 90 -2.04 16.79 -15.59
N LYS A 91 -1.33 17.45 -14.66
CA LYS A 91 0.11 17.22 -14.45
C LYS A 91 0.43 15.88 -13.80
N THR A 92 -0.52 15.32 -13.03
CA THR A 92 -0.30 14.10 -12.26
C THR A 92 -1.57 13.26 -12.25
N ALA A 93 -1.41 11.93 -12.18
CA ALA A 93 -2.51 10.99 -11.99
C ALA A 93 -3.36 11.33 -10.75
N LYS A 94 -2.73 11.79 -9.66
CA LYS A 94 -3.45 12.22 -8.44
C LYS A 94 -4.40 13.38 -8.71
N ALA A 95 -3.95 14.40 -9.46
CA ALA A 95 -4.79 15.55 -9.80
C ALA A 95 -5.94 15.15 -10.73
N PHE A 96 -5.67 14.27 -11.69
CA PHE A 96 -6.69 13.68 -12.57
C PHE A 96 -7.76 12.91 -11.76
N LEU A 97 -7.34 11.96 -10.93
CA LEU A 97 -8.26 11.15 -10.13
C LEU A 97 -9.07 11.99 -9.14
N ALA A 98 -8.48 13.00 -8.52
CA ALA A 98 -9.21 13.90 -7.64
C ALA A 98 -10.30 14.72 -8.36
N ALA A 99 -10.11 14.98 -9.66
CA ALA A 99 -11.09 15.70 -10.48
C ALA A 99 -12.20 14.77 -11.00
N VAL A 100 -11.85 13.55 -11.44
CA VAL A 100 -12.80 12.59 -12.02
C VAL A 100 -13.58 11.82 -10.95
N LEU A 101 -12.96 11.51 -9.82
CA LEU A 101 -13.54 10.75 -8.71
C LEU A 101 -13.40 11.53 -7.39
N PRO A 102 -14.13 12.65 -7.23
CA PRO A 102 -14.05 13.47 -6.02
C PRO A 102 -14.50 12.67 -4.79
N GLY A 103 -13.71 12.73 -3.72
CA GLY A 103 -14.01 12.05 -2.45
C GLY A 103 -13.55 10.60 -2.37
N VAL A 104 -13.10 9.98 -3.46
CA VAL A 104 -12.57 8.60 -3.45
C VAL A 104 -11.09 8.62 -3.08
N ALA A 105 -10.69 7.80 -2.12
CA ALA A 105 -9.29 7.65 -1.75
C ALA A 105 -8.48 7.05 -2.91
N LEU A 106 -7.29 7.62 -3.17
CA LEU A 106 -6.42 7.19 -4.27
C LEU A 106 -5.98 5.72 -4.14
N SER A 107 -5.83 5.20 -2.91
CA SER A 107 -5.58 3.78 -2.67
C SER A 107 -6.73 2.91 -3.18
N THR A 108 -7.97 3.30 -2.93
CA THR A 108 -9.16 2.57 -3.38
C THR A 108 -9.24 2.52 -4.90
N VAL A 109 -8.95 3.63 -5.58
CA VAL A 109 -8.93 3.64 -7.06
C VAL A 109 -7.83 2.73 -7.60
N ARG A 110 -6.64 2.76 -7.01
CA ARG A 110 -5.54 1.88 -7.40
C ARG A 110 -5.87 0.41 -7.19
N ASP A 111 -6.48 0.06 -6.07
CA ASP A 111 -6.91 -1.31 -5.79
C ASP A 111 -7.97 -1.75 -6.81
N GLY A 112 -8.95 -0.89 -7.13
CA GLY A 112 -9.97 -1.18 -8.15
C GLY A 112 -9.38 -1.41 -9.54
N VAL A 113 -8.50 -0.51 -10.00
CA VAL A 113 -7.77 -0.65 -11.27
C VAL A 113 -6.98 -1.96 -11.30
N ARG A 114 -6.26 -2.25 -10.22
CA ARG A 114 -5.42 -3.44 -10.13
C ARG A 114 -6.27 -4.72 -10.12
N VAL A 115 -7.41 -4.72 -9.46
CA VAL A 115 -8.35 -5.87 -9.47
C VAL A 115 -8.96 -6.06 -10.86
N ALA A 116 -9.44 -5.01 -11.52
CA ALA A 116 -10.06 -5.10 -12.85
C ALA A 116 -9.11 -5.69 -13.92
N ARG A 117 -7.79 -5.45 -13.81
CA ARG A 117 -6.79 -6.08 -14.69
C ARG A 117 -6.76 -7.61 -14.64
N HIS A 118 -7.16 -8.21 -13.52
CA HIS A 118 -6.99 -9.64 -13.26
C HIS A 118 -8.30 -10.39 -13.01
N PHE A 119 -9.38 -9.69 -12.66
CA PHE A 119 -10.64 -10.28 -12.18
C PHE A 119 -11.85 -9.59 -12.77
N ASN A 120 -12.89 -10.35 -13.10
CA ASN A 120 -14.09 -9.82 -13.72
C ASN A 120 -15.06 -9.23 -12.67
N ALA A 121 -16.18 -8.66 -13.12
CA ALA A 121 -17.20 -8.10 -12.25
C ALA A 121 -17.84 -9.13 -11.30
N ASP A 122 -17.97 -10.40 -11.71
CA ASP A 122 -18.56 -11.46 -10.88
C ASP A 122 -17.63 -11.84 -9.70
N ASP A 123 -16.32 -11.88 -9.94
CA ASP A 123 -15.31 -12.10 -8.92
C ASP A 123 -15.32 -10.96 -7.90
N GLU A 124 -15.39 -9.72 -8.36
CA GLU A 124 -15.51 -8.54 -7.51
C GLU A 124 -16.77 -8.61 -6.65
N ARG A 125 -17.93 -8.91 -7.25
CA ARG A 125 -19.20 -9.02 -6.53
C ARG A 125 -19.16 -10.11 -5.46
N LYS A 126 -18.49 -11.22 -5.73
CA LYS A 126 -18.44 -12.39 -4.84
C LYS A 126 -17.44 -12.23 -3.70
N TYR A 127 -16.27 -11.65 -3.97
CA TYR A 127 -15.14 -11.63 -3.03
C TYR A 127 -14.77 -10.24 -2.52
N GLY A 128 -15.23 -9.18 -3.20
CA GLY A 128 -14.92 -7.79 -2.93
C GLY A 128 -13.51 -7.38 -3.36
N VAL A 129 -13.37 -6.14 -3.81
CA VAL A 129 -12.08 -5.55 -4.26
C VAL A 129 -10.96 -5.76 -3.26
N ARG A 130 -11.22 -5.59 -1.94
CA ARG A 130 -10.16 -5.68 -0.93
C ARG A 130 -9.56 -7.07 -0.80
N LYS A 131 -10.38 -8.13 -0.87
CA LYS A 131 -9.88 -9.52 -0.77
C LYS A 131 -9.09 -9.89 -2.01
N LEU A 132 -9.57 -9.48 -3.18
CA LEU A 132 -8.89 -9.70 -4.45
C LEU A 132 -7.56 -8.92 -4.53
N ALA A 133 -7.53 -7.68 -4.04
CA ALA A 133 -6.28 -6.91 -3.96
C ALA A 133 -5.23 -7.59 -3.06
N LEU A 134 -5.65 -8.20 -1.93
CA LEU A 134 -4.76 -8.99 -1.08
C LEU A 134 -4.23 -10.25 -1.78
N LEU A 135 -5.05 -10.89 -2.63
CA LEU A 135 -4.62 -12.02 -3.44
C LEU A 135 -3.50 -11.61 -4.41
N ILE A 136 -3.65 -10.48 -5.10
CA ILE A 136 -2.61 -9.95 -5.99
C ILE A 136 -1.34 -9.64 -5.20
N ASP A 137 -1.45 -8.98 -4.04
CA ASP A 137 -0.33 -8.70 -3.14
C ASP A 137 0.42 -9.98 -2.73
N TYR A 138 -0.31 -11.06 -2.45
CA TYR A 138 0.28 -12.35 -2.11
C TYR A 138 1.03 -12.95 -3.30
N LEU A 139 0.42 -12.97 -4.49
CA LEU A 139 1.01 -13.58 -5.68
C LEU A 139 2.23 -12.80 -6.20
N GLU A 140 2.25 -11.47 -6.12
CA GLU A 140 3.43 -10.65 -6.42
C GLU A 140 4.55 -10.83 -5.37
N ALA A 141 4.16 -11.00 -4.10
CA ALA A 141 5.10 -11.33 -3.05
C ALA A 141 5.72 -12.72 -3.26
N GLU A 142 4.93 -13.68 -3.74
CA GLU A 142 5.38 -15.03 -4.06
C GLU A 142 6.27 -15.10 -5.31
N SER A 143 5.83 -14.52 -6.42
CA SER A 143 6.52 -14.60 -7.70
C SER A 143 7.80 -13.76 -7.75
N GLY A 144 7.90 -12.71 -6.94
CA GLY A 144 9.04 -11.81 -7.00
C GLY A 144 8.77 -10.54 -7.80
N THR A 145 7.82 -10.57 -8.74
CA THR A 145 7.62 -9.57 -9.79
C THR A 145 6.17 -9.07 -9.84
N GLU A 146 5.90 -8.01 -10.61
CA GLU A 146 4.53 -7.63 -10.97
C GLU A 146 3.88 -8.74 -11.80
N LEU A 147 2.60 -9.00 -11.58
CA LEU A 147 1.87 -10.02 -12.34
C LEU A 147 1.64 -9.53 -13.79
N PRO A 148 1.75 -10.41 -14.79
CA PRO A 148 1.34 -10.07 -16.15
C PRO A 148 -0.16 -9.78 -16.19
N ARG A 149 -0.61 -8.98 -17.15
CA ARG A 149 -2.04 -8.63 -17.37
C ARG A 149 -2.83 -9.83 -17.90
N VAL A 150 -3.01 -10.84 -17.06
CA VAL A 150 -3.73 -12.09 -17.35
C VAL A 150 -4.78 -12.29 -16.27
N ARG A 151 -5.95 -12.81 -16.67
CA ARG A 151 -7.04 -13.15 -15.76
C ARG A 151 -6.63 -14.32 -14.86
N ILE A 152 -6.85 -14.19 -13.55
CA ILE A 152 -6.45 -15.19 -12.56
C ILE A 152 -7.63 -16.14 -12.29
N ASP A 153 -7.41 -17.44 -12.47
CA ASP A 153 -8.41 -18.47 -12.18
C ASP A 153 -8.51 -18.72 -10.66
N LEU A 154 -9.50 -18.11 -10.02
CA LEU A 154 -9.74 -18.22 -8.57
C LEU A 154 -10.02 -19.65 -8.11
N ALA A 155 -10.60 -20.50 -8.97
CA ALA A 155 -10.93 -21.88 -8.62
C ALA A 155 -9.69 -22.78 -8.52
N LYS A 156 -8.61 -22.40 -9.20
CA LYS A 156 -7.33 -23.13 -9.19
C LYS A 156 -6.28 -22.50 -8.29
N THR A 157 -6.49 -21.27 -7.86
CA THR A 157 -5.51 -20.51 -7.08
C THR A 157 -5.44 -21.04 -5.64
N LYS A 158 -4.29 -21.63 -5.29
CA LYS A 158 -3.97 -22.14 -3.97
C LYS A 158 -3.03 -21.19 -3.25
N ILE A 159 -3.26 -20.99 -1.96
CA ILE A 159 -2.52 -20.09 -1.09
C ILE A 159 -1.86 -20.90 0.03
N ASP A 160 -0.57 -20.66 0.25
CA ASP A 160 0.16 -21.24 1.38
C ASP A 160 -0.30 -20.60 2.70
N VAL A 161 -1.00 -21.37 3.53
CA VAL A 161 -1.41 -21.00 4.88
C VAL A 161 -0.64 -21.87 5.88
N GLY A 162 0.56 -21.42 6.24
CA GLY A 162 1.47 -22.22 7.07
C GLY A 162 2.04 -23.40 6.28
N GLU A 163 1.75 -24.63 6.72
CA GLU A 163 2.22 -25.87 6.08
C GLU A 163 1.23 -26.44 5.04
N LYS A 164 0.05 -25.83 4.90
CA LYS A 164 -1.00 -26.33 4.01
C LYS A 164 -1.27 -25.36 2.87
N ARG A 165 -1.64 -25.91 1.71
CA ARG A 165 -2.15 -25.16 0.56
C ARG A 165 -3.67 -25.22 0.54
N VAL A 166 -4.30 -24.07 0.71
CA VAL A 166 -5.76 -23.93 0.78
C VAL A 166 -6.24 -23.14 -0.45
N LEU A 167 -7.42 -23.46 -0.98
CA LEU A 167 -7.99 -22.70 -2.09
C LEU A 167 -8.35 -21.28 -1.63
N PHE A 168 -8.08 -20.28 -2.48
CA PHE A 168 -8.43 -18.89 -2.18
C PHE A 168 -9.92 -18.72 -1.83
N THR A 169 -10.78 -19.47 -2.52
CA THR A 169 -12.24 -19.40 -2.36
C THR A 169 -12.71 -19.80 -0.96
N SER A 170 -11.96 -20.65 -0.26
CA SER A 170 -12.26 -21.10 1.10
C SER A 170 -11.69 -20.20 2.21
N LEU A 171 -10.77 -19.30 1.89
CA LEU A 171 -10.17 -18.41 2.90
C LEU A 171 -11.11 -17.25 3.23
N SER A 172 -11.18 -16.86 4.49
CA SER A 172 -11.80 -15.61 4.91
C SER A 172 -10.94 -14.40 4.50
N PHE A 173 -11.51 -13.20 4.62
CA PHE A 173 -10.75 -11.96 4.37
C PHE A 173 -9.58 -11.80 5.34
N ASP A 174 -9.78 -12.06 6.63
CA ASP A 174 -8.76 -11.88 7.66
C ASP A 174 -7.61 -12.88 7.51
N GLU A 175 -7.91 -14.14 7.22
CA GLU A 175 -6.87 -15.14 6.91
C GLU A 175 -6.05 -14.73 5.68
N MET A 176 -6.70 -14.26 4.62
CA MET A 176 -6.01 -13.78 3.42
C MET A 176 -5.11 -12.58 3.76
N ARG A 177 -5.58 -11.66 4.61
CA ARG A 177 -4.82 -10.49 5.05
C ARG A 177 -3.56 -10.89 5.82
N ASP A 178 -3.69 -11.83 6.74
CA ASP A 178 -2.58 -12.30 7.56
C ASP A 178 -1.55 -13.05 6.72
N VAL A 179 -1.99 -13.89 5.79
CA VAL A 179 -1.12 -14.62 4.88
C VAL A 179 -0.38 -13.68 3.92
N ALA A 180 -1.08 -12.72 3.31
CA ALA A 180 -0.46 -11.71 2.45
C ALA A 180 0.59 -10.88 3.21
N ARG A 181 0.28 -10.45 4.45
CA ARG A 181 1.21 -9.73 5.31
C ARG A 181 2.44 -10.58 5.68
N LYS A 182 2.23 -11.84 6.03
CA LYS A 182 3.30 -12.79 6.35
C LYS A 182 4.22 -13.00 5.14
N LYS A 183 3.68 -13.24 3.94
CA LYS A 183 4.46 -13.43 2.71
C LYS A 183 5.26 -12.17 2.36
N LYS A 184 4.63 -10.99 2.41
CA LYS A 184 5.28 -9.70 2.14
C LYS A 184 6.40 -9.37 3.13
N SER A 185 6.18 -9.64 4.42
CA SER A 185 7.21 -9.45 5.45
C SER A 185 8.36 -10.47 5.37
N ALA A 186 8.09 -11.70 4.93
CA ALA A 186 9.13 -12.71 4.69
C ALA A 186 10.08 -12.28 3.57
N LYS A 187 9.54 -11.74 2.46
CA LYS A 187 10.34 -11.20 1.34
C LYS A 187 11.21 -10.01 1.77
N GLY A 188 10.66 -9.12 2.62
CA GLY A 188 11.41 -7.98 3.18
C GLY A 188 12.55 -8.34 4.14
N ARG A 189 12.63 -9.58 4.62
CA ARG A 189 13.68 -10.04 5.52
C ARG A 189 14.80 -10.82 4.84
N ALA A 190 14.56 -11.38 3.66
CA ALA A 190 15.44 -12.41 3.11
C ALA A 190 16.37 -11.94 1.98
N GLY A 191 16.25 -10.71 1.45
CA GLY A 191 16.95 -10.40 0.19
C GLY A 191 17.46 -8.97 -0.02
N THR A 192 17.43 -8.07 0.97
CA THR A 192 17.78 -6.65 0.72
C THR A 192 18.54 -5.99 1.86
N ASP A 193 19.14 -6.77 2.74
CA ASP A 193 20.14 -6.21 3.64
C ASP A 193 21.39 -5.91 2.80
N ALA A 194 21.80 -4.64 2.77
CA ALA A 194 23.03 -4.24 2.09
C ALA A 194 24.20 -5.13 2.56
N PRO A 195 25.21 -5.43 1.72
CA PRO A 195 26.31 -6.31 2.09
C PRO A 195 26.96 -5.96 3.44
N GLY A 196 27.10 -4.66 3.76
CA GLY A 196 27.61 -4.22 5.06
C GLY A 196 26.69 -4.52 6.25
N VAL A 197 25.37 -4.60 6.07
CA VAL A 197 24.42 -5.02 7.11
C VAL A 197 24.62 -6.49 7.43
N LEU A 198 24.80 -7.33 6.40
CA LEU A 198 25.07 -8.76 6.58
C LEU A 198 26.43 -8.98 7.28
N ALA A 199 27.46 -8.25 6.87
CA ALA A 199 28.78 -8.31 7.48
C ALA A 199 28.74 -7.92 8.97
N LEU A 200 28.06 -6.82 9.32
CA LEU A 200 27.90 -6.40 10.71
C LEU A 200 27.10 -7.42 11.53
N ARG A 201 26.00 -7.96 10.98
CA ARG A 201 25.23 -9.01 11.68
C ARG A 201 26.07 -10.26 11.95
N ARG A 202 26.94 -10.66 11.01
CA ARG A 202 27.86 -11.78 11.22
C ARG A 202 28.88 -11.49 12.33
N VAL A 203 29.44 -10.28 12.36
CA VAL A 203 30.35 -9.85 13.43
C VAL A 203 29.62 -9.88 14.79
N PHE A 204 28.42 -9.32 14.87
CA PHE A 204 27.64 -9.28 16.10
C PHE A 204 27.20 -10.66 16.57
N GLY A 205 26.82 -11.56 15.65
CA GLY A 205 26.51 -12.95 15.97
C GLY A 205 27.70 -13.69 16.62
N GLY A 206 28.93 -13.42 16.17
CA GLY A 206 30.14 -14.01 16.75
C GLY A 206 30.53 -13.45 18.12
N SER A 207 29.98 -12.31 18.53
CA SER A 207 30.29 -11.63 19.79
C SER A 207 29.15 -11.70 20.83
N GLY A 208 28.15 -12.57 20.62
CA GLY A 208 26.99 -12.67 21.54
C GLY A 208 25.99 -11.51 21.42
N LEU A 209 26.13 -10.65 20.39
CA LEU A 209 25.29 -9.48 20.12
C LEU A 209 24.18 -9.78 19.09
N GLY A 210 23.73 -11.04 19.00
CA GLY A 210 22.75 -11.47 17.98
C GLY A 210 21.38 -10.78 18.08
N ASN A 211 21.06 -10.17 19.23
CA ASN A 211 19.84 -9.39 19.46
C ASN A 211 19.92 -7.93 18.93
N VAL A 212 21.12 -7.43 18.63
CA VAL A 212 21.32 -6.05 18.15
C VAL A 212 20.77 -5.92 16.74
N ALA A 213 19.79 -5.02 16.57
CA ALA A 213 19.19 -4.73 15.28
C ALA A 213 20.11 -3.81 14.47
N VAL A 214 20.51 -4.26 13.26
CA VAL A 214 21.27 -3.46 12.30
C VAL A 214 20.38 -3.07 11.14
N GLN A 215 20.32 -1.78 10.83
CA GLN A 215 19.61 -1.24 9.68
C GLN A 215 20.50 -0.25 8.91
N CYS A 216 20.35 -0.25 7.59
CA CYS A 216 20.95 0.74 6.70
C CYS A 216 19.86 1.34 5.83
N ARG A 217 19.76 2.68 5.80
CA ARG A 217 18.83 3.43 4.94
C ARG A 217 19.62 4.52 4.21
N GLY A 218 19.97 4.26 2.95
CA GLY A 218 20.89 5.11 2.20
C GLY A 218 22.27 5.06 2.83
N GLU A 219 22.82 6.22 3.21
CA GLU A 219 24.13 6.33 3.88
C GLU A 219 24.03 6.28 5.41
N ARG A 220 22.82 6.23 5.97
CA ARG A 220 22.60 6.22 7.42
C ARG A 220 22.53 4.80 7.96
N TRP A 221 23.38 4.54 8.95
CA TRP A 221 23.39 3.31 9.72
C TRP A 221 22.73 3.55 11.07
N SER A 222 21.91 2.60 11.50
CA SER A 222 21.35 2.60 12.85
C SER A 222 21.50 1.24 13.51
N LEU A 223 21.87 1.28 14.78
CA LEU A 223 21.92 0.13 15.68
C LEU A 223 20.84 0.31 16.73
N GLY A 224 20.08 -0.73 17.01
CA GLY A 224 18.99 -0.70 18.00
C GLY A 224 18.93 -1.98 18.82
N ARG A 225 18.11 -1.96 19.88
CA ARG A 225 17.97 -3.09 20.83
C ARG A 225 19.29 -3.46 21.53
N ILE A 226 20.11 -2.46 21.82
CA ILE A 226 21.38 -2.64 22.54
C ILE A 226 21.08 -2.44 24.02
N GLU A 227 21.43 -3.42 24.84
CA GLU A 227 21.38 -3.29 26.29
C GLU A 227 22.68 -2.66 26.81
N GLU A 228 22.62 -1.93 27.92
CA GLU A 228 23.79 -1.22 28.47
C GLU A 228 24.98 -2.15 28.74
N ARG A 229 24.71 -3.36 29.26
CA ARG A 229 25.72 -4.40 29.49
C ARG A 229 26.45 -4.85 28.21
N GLN A 230 25.89 -4.58 27.04
CA GLN A 230 26.45 -4.97 25.75
C GLN A 230 27.34 -3.88 25.13
N PHE A 231 27.46 -2.70 25.75
CA PHE A 231 28.18 -1.56 25.16
C PHE A 231 29.67 -1.83 24.95
N ALA A 232 30.32 -2.51 25.91
CA ALA A 232 31.73 -2.88 25.79
C ALA A 232 31.98 -3.83 24.62
N ASP A 233 31.17 -4.89 24.52
CA ASP A 233 31.24 -5.89 23.44
C ASP A 233 30.93 -5.27 22.08
N LEU A 234 29.95 -4.37 22.03
CA LEU A 234 29.61 -3.64 20.81
C LEU A 234 30.77 -2.77 20.33
N GLY A 235 31.41 -2.04 21.24
CA GLY A 235 32.60 -1.23 20.93
C GLY A 235 33.76 -2.09 20.40
N ALA A 236 34.00 -3.25 21.02
CA ALA A 236 35.03 -4.19 20.58
C ALA A 236 34.71 -4.78 19.19
N ALA A 237 33.46 -5.19 18.96
CA ALA A 237 32.99 -5.74 17.69
C ALA A 237 33.12 -4.71 16.54
N LEU A 238 32.68 -3.48 16.76
CA LEU A 238 32.78 -2.39 15.78
C LEU A 238 34.24 -2.04 15.48
N THR A 239 35.10 -1.99 16.49
CA THR A 239 36.54 -1.74 16.32
C THR A 239 37.20 -2.85 15.51
N GLY A 240 36.85 -4.11 15.78
CA GLY A 240 37.31 -5.26 15.02
C GLY A 240 36.86 -5.21 13.56
N TYR A 241 35.61 -4.82 13.30
CA TYR A 241 35.09 -4.65 11.95
C TYR A 241 35.79 -3.52 11.19
N ALA A 242 35.98 -2.35 11.81
CA ALA A 242 36.70 -1.22 11.21
C ALA A 242 38.15 -1.59 10.83
N LYS A 243 38.85 -2.35 11.68
CA LYS A 243 40.19 -2.87 11.37
C LYS A 243 40.20 -3.83 10.18
N LYS A 244 39.15 -4.61 9.95
CA LYS A 244 39.03 -5.50 8.78
C LYS A 244 38.83 -4.70 7.49
N LEU A 245 37.95 -3.69 7.53
CA LEU A 245 37.72 -2.79 6.40
C LEU A 245 39.00 -2.03 5.99
N ALA A 246 39.75 -1.51 6.97
CA ALA A 246 41.02 -0.82 6.71
C ALA A 246 42.07 -1.72 6.03
N LYS A 247 41.97 -3.05 6.20
CA LYS A 247 42.85 -4.04 5.58
C LYS A 247 42.35 -4.53 4.22
N GLY A 248 41.27 -3.94 3.68
CA GLY A 248 40.68 -4.35 2.41
C GLY A 248 40.06 -5.75 2.42
N LYS A 249 39.82 -6.35 3.60
CA LYS A 249 39.13 -7.64 3.70
C LYS A 249 37.63 -7.39 3.69
N PRO A 250 36.87 -7.80 2.65
CA PRO A 250 35.42 -7.76 2.70
C PRO A 250 34.95 -8.66 3.85
N GLY A 251 34.10 -8.12 4.72
CA GLY A 251 33.52 -8.80 5.89
C GLY A 251 32.35 -9.70 5.53
#